data_AF-A0A1W9XCE2-F1
#
_entry.id   AF-A0A1W9XCE2-F1
#
_cell.length_a   1.000
_cell.length_b   1.000
_cell.length_c   1.000
_cell.angle_alpha   90.00
_cell.angle_beta   90.00
_cell.angle_gamma   90.00
#
_symmetry.space_group_name_H-M   'P 1'
#
loop_
_entity.id
_entity.type
_entity.pdbx_description
1 polymer ?
#
loop_
_entity_poly.entity_id
_entity_poly.type
_entity_poly.pdbx_seq_one_letter_code
_entity_poly.pdbx_strand_id
1 'polypeptide(L)' 'MSRAELAWQTGLSQDVLWRYENGSRKPNGPAMTVIAHVLRIDPRKFWRVG' A
#
# COMPACT_ATOMS: atom_id res chain seq x y z
N MET A 1 10.25 0.75 7.40
CA MET A 1 10.27 1.43 6.08
C MET A 1 9.40 2.67 6.17
N SER A 2 9.89 3.79 5.65
CA SER A 2 9.18 5.06 5.54
C SER A 2 8.25 5.11 4.32
N ARG A 3 7.30 6.05 4.30
CA ARG A 3 6.41 6.27 3.15
C ARG A 3 7.18 6.65 1.88
N ALA A 4 8.27 7.41 2.01
CA ALA A 4 9.12 7.82 0.90
C ALA A 4 9.83 6.62 0.26
N GLU A 5 10.38 5.71 1.07
CA GLU A 5 11.00 4.47 0.57
C GLU A 5 9.96 3.57 -0.10
N LEU A 6 8.76 3.42 0.50
CA LEU A 6 7.68 2.63 -0.09
C LEU A 6 7.21 3.22 -1.42
N ALA A 7 7.07 4.55 -1.51
CA ALA A 7 6.73 5.24 -2.75
C ALA A 7 7.76 4.93 -3.86
N TRP A 8 9.05 5.03 -3.53
CA TRP A 8 10.13 4.75 -4.46
C TRP A 8 10.12 3.29 -4.94
N GLN A 9 9.90 2.32 -4.05
CA GLN A 9 9.88 0.89 -4.41
C GLN A 9 8.62 0.45 -5.15
N THR A 10 7.47 1.07 -4.87
CA THR A 10 6.17 0.69 -5.47
C THR A 10 5.82 1.49 -6.72
N GLY A 11 6.52 2.60 -6.97
CA GLY A 11 6.15 3.57 -8.01
C GLY A 11 4.90 4.40 -7.69
N LEU A 12 4.35 4.27 -6.48
CA LEU A 12 3.20 5.06 -6.02
C LEU A 12 3.69 6.40 -5.47
N SER A 13 2.85 7.44 -5.55
CA SER A 13 3.17 8.71 -4.90
C SER A 13 2.99 8.62 -3.39
N GLN A 14 3.76 9.43 -2.64
CA GLN A 14 3.61 9.53 -1.19
C GLN A 14 2.21 10.02 -0.78
N ASP A 15 1.56 10.87 -1.58
CA ASP A 15 0.19 11.31 -1.34
C ASP A 15 -0.81 10.14 -1.45
N VAL A 16 -0.66 9.28 -2.45
CA VAL A 16 -1.50 8.09 -2.61
C VAL A 16 -1.35 7.15 -1.42
N LEU A 17 -0.12 6.90 -0.99
CA LEU A 17 0.15 6.06 0.19
C LEU A 17 -0.43 6.68 1.47
N TRP A 18 -0.32 8.00 1.65
CA TRP A 18 -0.92 8.70 2.78
C TRP A 18 -2.44 8.54 2.82
N ARG A 19 -3.12 8.63 1.67
CA ARG A 19 -4.57 8.40 1.56
C ARG A 19 -4.97 6.95 1.85
N TYR A 20 -4.08 5.98 1.60
CA TYR A 20 -4.31 4.59 1.98
C TYR A 20 -4.17 4.41 3.49
N GLU A 21 -3.13 4.99 4.09
CA GLU A 21 -2.86 4.92 5.52
C GLU A 21 -3.96 5.57 6.37
N ASN A 22 -4.48 6.73 5.94
CA ASN A 22 -5.51 7.47 6.66
C ASN A 22 -6.95 7.01 6.33
N GLY A 23 -7.11 6.00 5.46
CA GLY A 23 -8.42 5.46 5.06
C GLY A 23 -9.24 6.33 4.10
N SER A 24 -8.75 7.50 3.68
CA SER A 24 -9.44 8.39 2.72
C SER A 24 -9.56 7.77 1.33
N ARG A 25 -8.75 6.77 1.02
CA ARG A 25 -8.83 5.99 -0.22
C ARG A 25 -8.49 4.53 0.07
N LYS A 26 -9.27 3.59 -0.47
CA LYS A 26 -8.89 2.18 -0.46
C LYS A 26 -7.91 1.88 -1.62
N PRO A 27 -6.83 1.13 -1.39
CA PRO A 27 -5.98 0.66 -2.46
C PRO A 27 -6.75 -0.32 -3.36
N ASN A 28 -6.48 -0.28 -4.67
CA ASN A 28 -7.03 -1.26 -5.59
C ASN A 28 -6.18 -2.54 -5.58
N GLY A 29 -6.67 -3.62 -6.22
CA GLY A 29 -5.99 -4.91 -6.28
C GLY A 29 -4.51 -4.81 -6.70
N PRO A 30 -4.17 -4.15 -7.82
CA PRO A 30 -2.78 -3.97 -8.23
C PRO A 30 -1.90 -3.24 -7.20
N ALA A 31 -2.37 -2.12 -6.63
CA ALA A 31 -1.64 -1.39 -5.61
C ALA A 31 -1.39 -2.25 -4.37
N MET A 32 -2.40 -3.01 -3.94
CA MET A 32 -2.27 -3.95 -2.82
C MET A 32 -1.23 -5.03 -3.08
N THR A 33 -1.22 -5.63 -4.27
CA THR A 33 -0.24 -6.65 -4.65
C THR A 33 1.19 -6.10 -4.62
N VAL A 34 1.42 -4.92 -5.18
CA VAL A 34 2.75 -4.29 -5.22
C VAL A 34 3.21 -3.89 -3.82
N ILE A 35 2.34 -3.26 -3.03
CA ILE A 35 2.64 -2.89 -1.63
C ILE A 35 2.93 -4.15 -0.80
N ALA A 36 2.13 -5.20 -0.93
CA ALA A 36 2.31 -6.46 -0.20
C ALA A 36 3.63 -7.15 -0.55
N HIS A 37 3.99 -7.16 -1.84
CA HIS A 37 5.25 -7.71 -2.33
C HIS A 37 6.45 -6.97 -1.72
N VAL A 38 6.46 -5.64 -1.79
CA VAL A 38 7.51 -4.79 -1.22
C VAL A 38 7.63 -4.97 0.30
N LEU A 39 6.49 -5.02 1.00
CA LEU A 39 6.45 -5.23 2.45
C LEU A 39 6.70 -6.67 2.88
N ARG A 40 6.80 -7.62 1.94
CA ARG A 40 6.92 -9.07 2.21
C ARG A 40 5.81 -9.59 3.13
N ILE A 41 4.58 -9.12 2.90
CA ILE A 41 3.40 -9.55 3.65
C ILE A 41 2.40 -10.26 2.74
N ASP A 42 1.56 -11.12 3.32
CA ASP A 42 0.46 -11.73 2.59
C ASP A 42 -0.56 -10.66 2.18
N PRO A 43 -0.85 -10.47 0.88
CA PRO A 43 -1.86 -9.52 0.41
C PRO A 43 -3.26 -9.78 0.97
N ARG A 44 -3.56 -10.99 1.46
CA ARG A 44 -4.82 -11.30 2.17
C ARG A 44 -5.00 -10.52 3.46
N LYS A 45 -3.92 -10.02 4.07
CA LYS A 45 -4.00 -9.19 5.28
C LYS A 45 -4.72 -7.86 5.07
N PHE A 46 -4.69 -7.32 3.84
CA PHE A 46 -5.43 -6.11 3.50
C PHE A 46 -6.94 -6.34 3.35
N TRP A 47 -7.37 -7.57 3.05
CA TRP A 47 -8.78 -7.92 2.84
C TRP A 47 -9.50 -8.34 4.13
N ARG A 48 -8.79 -8.43 5.26
CA ARG A 48 -9.34 -8.88 6.56
C ARG A 48 -10.02 -7.78 7.38
N VAL A 49 -10.08 -6.55 6.87
CA VAL A 49 -10.87 -5.45 7.43
C VAL A 49 -12.13 -5.29 6.57
N GLY A 50 -13.09 -6.18 6.84
CA GLY A 50 -14.47 -6.13 6.37
C GLY A 50 -15.38 -6.27 7.58
#